data_AF-A0A2A2J9V7-F1
#
_entry.id   AF-A0A2A2J9V7-F1
#
_cell.length_a   1.000
_cell.length_b   1.000
_cell.length_c   1.000
_cell.angle_alpha   90.00
_cell.angle_beta   90.00
_cell.angle_gamma   90.00
#
_symmetry.space_group_name_H-M   'P 1'
#
loop_
_entity.id
_entity.type
_entity.pdbx_description
1 polymer ?
#
loop_
_entity_poly.entity_id
_entity_poly.type
_entity_poly.pdbx_seq_one_letter_code
_entity_poly.pdbx_strand_id
1 'polypeptide(L)'
;MILLKLAGSGASISRLQLVAPKLAGILNSNVVRKTHTVVIDSNKKKVGWWLLGCAGMCYGAVALGGVTRLTESGLSMVNWDLFRTMKPPFSQKDWETEFERYKQFPEYKYKSSSEAMTMSEFKFIWTMEYLHRMWGRAIGIVFLVPCAYFWYRGYFHSTQKWRMLLATTLLLTQGGVGWWMVKSGLDPSSNSDSSIPRVSQYRLATHLTLAFVLYSLFFWNGLVHLLPPQPVRFVEWLLMITRLELLLFNMHFGNFRNIFTI
;
A
#
# COMPACT_ATOMS: atom_id res chain seq x y z
N MET A 1 15.55 37.97 26.79
CA MET A 1 15.27 37.89 28.24
C MET A 1 16.50 37.57 29.10
N ILE A 2 17.44 36.72 28.67
CA ILE A 2 18.69 36.42 29.44
C ILE A 2 19.71 37.58 29.40
N LEU A 3 19.89 38.24 28.25
CA LEU A 3 20.82 39.38 28.12
C LEU A 3 20.44 40.57 29.02
N LEU A 4 19.14 40.79 29.25
CA LEU A 4 18.63 41.83 30.15
C LEU A 4 18.89 41.51 31.64
N LYS A 5 18.95 40.22 32.03
CA LYS A 5 19.29 39.82 33.40
C LYS A 5 20.78 39.96 33.73
N LEU A 6 21.67 39.87 32.74
CA LEU A 6 23.12 40.01 32.94
C LEU A 6 23.58 41.48 33.02
N ALA A 7 22.82 42.41 32.43
CA ALA A 7 23.09 43.84 32.52
C ALA A 7 22.88 44.40 33.95
N GLY A 8 22.07 43.74 34.79
CA GLY A 8 21.79 44.16 36.16
C GLY A 8 22.79 43.73 37.23
N SER A 9 23.81 42.91 36.90
CA SER A 9 24.72 42.32 37.91
C SER A 9 26.17 42.85 37.89
N GLY A 10 26.45 43.96 37.21
CA GLY A 10 27.81 44.53 37.16
C GLY A 10 28.81 43.71 36.33
N ALA A 11 28.34 42.90 35.38
CA ALA A 11 29.21 42.16 34.48
C ALA A 11 30.01 43.13 33.58
N SER A 12 31.34 43.12 33.69
CA SER A 12 32.24 43.93 32.85
C SER A 12 31.97 43.71 31.36
N ILE A 13 31.95 44.81 30.58
CA ILE A 13 31.66 44.85 29.13
C ILE A 13 32.50 43.81 28.35
N SER A 14 33.72 43.53 28.80
CA SER A 14 34.62 42.52 28.22
C SER A 14 34.11 41.07 28.37
N ARG A 15 33.45 40.71 29.47
CA ARG A 15 32.80 39.38 29.62
C ARG A 15 31.57 39.24 28.72
N LEU A 16 30.81 40.32 28.55
CA LEU A 16 29.64 40.34 27.66
C LEU A 16 30.05 40.16 26.19
N GLN A 17 31.12 40.82 25.75
CA GLN A 17 31.68 40.64 24.41
C GLN A 17 32.21 39.21 24.16
N LEU A 18 32.74 38.55 25.18
CA LEU A 18 33.24 37.18 25.07
C LEU A 18 32.12 36.13 25.01
N VAL A 19 31.00 36.38 25.71
CA VAL A 19 29.91 35.39 25.91
C VAL A 19 28.81 35.53 24.86
N ALA A 20 28.53 36.73 24.36
CA ALA A 20 27.51 36.99 23.35
C ALA A 20 27.64 36.16 22.05
N PRO A 21 28.81 36.04 21.39
CA PRO A 21 28.95 35.24 20.17
C PRO A 21 28.80 33.73 20.42
N LYS A 22 29.26 33.22 21.57
CA LYS A 22 29.04 31.82 21.98
C LYS A 22 27.55 31.52 22.18
N LEU A 23 26.82 32.40 22.86
CA LEU A 23 25.37 32.28 23.03
C LEU A 23 24.62 32.36 21.70
N ALA A 24 25.01 33.27 20.81
CA ALA A 24 24.43 33.37 19.47
C ALA A 24 24.66 32.09 18.65
N GLY A 25 25.85 31.50 18.70
CA GLY A 25 26.15 30.21 18.05
C GLY A 25 25.35 29.03 18.63
N ILE A 26 25.18 28.98 19.96
CA ILE A 26 24.39 27.95 20.63
C ILE A 26 22.90 28.10 20.29
N LEU A 27 22.36 29.33 20.31
CA LEU A 27 20.98 29.58 19.94
C LEU A 27 20.73 29.26 18.47
N ASN A 28 21.63 29.68 17.57
CA ASN A 28 21.52 29.40 16.15
C ASN A 28 21.55 27.90 15.86
N SER A 29 22.49 27.16 16.48
CA SER A 29 22.57 25.70 16.30
C SER A 29 21.36 24.96 16.87
N ASN A 30 20.81 25.40 18.01
CA ASN A 30 19.59 24.82 18.57
C ASN A 30 18.34 25.13 17.73
N VAL A 31 18.24 26.35 17.18
CA VAL A 31 17.15 26.74 16.28
C VAL A 31 17.24 25.95 14.97
N VAL A 32 18.40 25.89 14.33
CA VAL A 32 18.62 25.11 13.10
C VAL A 32 18.30 23.63 13.34
N ARG A 33 18.75 23.06 14.47
CA ARG A 33 18.48 21.66 14.83
C ARG A 33 16.98 21.44 15.06
N LYS A 34 16.30 22.31 15.81
CA LYS A 34 14.86 22.22 16.07
C LYS A 34 14.05 22.34 14.78
N THR A 35 14.36 23.30 13.92
CA THR A 35 13.71 23.48 12.61
C THR A 35 13.91 22.26 11.72
N HIS A 36 15.14 21.73 11.64
CA HIS A 36 15.42 20.52 10.88
C HIS A 36 14.62 19.32 11.40
N THR A 37 14.56 19.09 12.72
CA THR A 37 13.79 17.99 13.31
C THR A 37 12.29 18.12 13.04
N VAL A 38 11.72 19.33 13.16
CA VAL A 38 10.29 19.59 12.87
C VAL A 38 9.96 19.36 11.39
N VAL A 39 10.82 19.80 10.48
CA VAL A 39 10.63 19.62 9.03
C VAL A 39 10.73 18.14 8.65
N ILE A 40 11.69 17.40 9.21
CA ILE A 40 11.83 15.95 8.99
C ILE A 40 10.61 15.20 9.52
N ASP A 41 10.10 15.56 10.70
CA ASP A 41 8.87 14.97 11.27
C ASP A 41 7.65 15.23 10.40
N SER A 42 7.48 16.46 9.91
CA SER A 42 6.39 16.83 8.99
C SER A 42 6.47 16.06 7.66
N ASN A 43 7.64 15.97 7.05
CA ASN A 43 7.83 15.25 5.79
C ASN A 43 7.59 13.74 5.95
N LYS A 44 8.04 13.15 7.07
CA LYS A 44 7.74 11.74 7.39
C LYS A 44 6.24 11.51 7.49
N LYS A 45 5.51 12.37 8.20
CA LYS A 45 4.05 12.27 8.33
C LYS A 45 3.32 12.38 6.99
N LYS A 46 3.77 13.28 6.09
CA LYS A 46 3.21 13.39 4.72
C LYS A 46 3.37 12.09 3.94
N VAL A 47 4.55 11.48 3.95
CA VAL A 47 4.82 10.19 3.30
C VAL A 47 3.96 9.09 3.93
N GLY A 48 3.83 9.09 5.27
CA GLY A 48 3.04 8.11 6.00
C GLY A 48 1.55 8.14 5.63
N TRP A 49 0.91 9.31 5.64
CA TRP A 49 -0.49 9.47 5.26
C TRP A 49 -0.74 9.14 3.79
N TRP A 50 0.18 9.52 2.90
CA TRP A 50 0.10 9.16 1.49
C TRP A 50 0.14 7.63 1.28
N LEU A 51 1.04 6.92 1.97
CA LEU A 51 1.12 5.47 1.91
C LEU A 51 -0.11 4.78 2.52
N LEU A 52 -0.67 5.30 3.62
CA LEU A 52 -1.94 4.81 4.16
C LEU A 52 -3.11 5.06 3.21
N GLY A 53 -3.13 6.20 2.52
CA GLY A 53 -4.09 6.47 1.45
C GLY A 53 -3.99 5.44 0.33
N CYS A 54 -2.78 5.14 -0.14
CA CYS A 54 -2.54 4.08 -1.13
C CYS A 54 -3.00 2.71 -0.62
N ALA A 55 -2.75 2.39 0.66
CA ALA A 55 -3.24 1.15 1.28
C ALA A 55 -4.77 1.08 1.28
N GLY A 56 -5.44 2.16 1.68
CA GLY A 56 -6.90 2.26 1.64
C GLY A 56 -7.46 2.09 0.24
N MET A 57 -6.82 2.68 -0.78
CA MET A 57 -7.21 2.48 -2.17
C MET A 57 -6.99 1.03 -2.63
N CYS A 58 -5.87 0.39 -2.27
CA CYS A 58 -5.64 -1.03 -2.56
C CYS A 58 -6.72 -1.93 -1.93
N TYR A 59 -7.09 -1.68 -0.67
CA TYR A 59 -8.19 -2.39 -0.02
C TYR A 59 -9.51 -2.20 -0.78
N GLY A 60 -9.82 -0.95 -1.17
CA GLY A 60 -10.99 -0.65 -2.00
C GLY A 60 -10.96 -1.39 -3.36
N ALA A 61 -9.78 -1.51 -3.98
CA ALA A 61 -9.62 -2.26 -5.23
C ALA A 61 -9.91 -3.75 -5.04
N VAL A 62 -9.43 -4.35 -3.95
CA VAL A 62 -9.68 -5.75 -3.61
C VAL A 62 -11.17 -5.98 -3.35
N ALA A 63 -11.83 -5.09 -2.59
CA ALA A 63 -13.26 -5.18 -2.35
C ALA A 63 -14.06 -5.06 -3.67
N LEU A 64 -13.76 -4.05 -4.49
CA LEU A 64 -14.42 -3.82 -5.78
C LEU A 64 -14.17 -4.97 -6.77
N GLY A 65 -12.97 -5.53 -6.79
CA GLY A 65 -12.62 -6.72 -7.58
C GLY A 65 -13.37 -7.96 -7.10
N GLY A 66 -13.54 -8.11 -5.78
CA GLY A 66 -14.37 -9.16 -5.17
C GLY A 66 -15.82 -9.07 -5.65
N VAL A 67 -16.43 -7.87 -5.61
CA VAL A 67 -17.79 -7.69 -6.14
C VAL A 67 -17.85 -7.94 -7.65
N THR A 68 -16.85 -7.49 -8.41
CA THR A 68 -16.73 -7.75 -9.85
C THR A 68 -16.71 -9.26 -10.14
N ARG A 69 -16.02 -10.03 -9.30
CA ARG A 69 -15.99 -11.49 -9.42
C ARG A 69 -17.32 -12.16 -9.04
N LEU A 70 -17.97 -11.70 -7.97
CA LEU A 70 -19.25 -12.24 -7.48
C LEU A 70 -20.41 -11.94 -8.43
N THR A 71 -20.36 -10.79 -9.10
CA THR A 71 -21.30 -10.39 -10.17
C THR A 71 -20.92 -10.96 -11.53
N GLU A 72 -19.85 -11.76 -11.58
CA GLU A 72 -19.27 -12.35 -12.80
C GLU A 72 -18.98 -11.30 -13.88
N SER A 73 -18.69 -10.05 -13.54
CA SER A 73 -18.50 -8.97 -14.51
C SER A 73 -17.11 -8.89 -15.13
N GLY A 74 -16.17 -9.75 -14.72
CA GLY A 74 -14.74 -9.61 -15.03
C GLY A 74 -14.31 -9.79 -16.50
N LEU A 75 -15.23 -10.11 -17.42
CA LEU A 75 -14.97 -10.27 -18.86
C LEU A 75 -15.94 -9.43 -19.73
N SER A 76 -16.70 -8.52 -19.10
CA SER A 76 -17.68 -7.65 -19.75
C SER A 76 -17.06 -6.53 -20.59
N MET A 77 -15.81 -6.15 -20.31
CA MET A 77 -15.05 -5.11 -21.00
C MET A 77 -13.80 -5.70 -21.66
N VAL A 78 -13.93 -5.99 -22.95
CA VAL A 78 -12.95 -6.78 -23.73
C VAL A 78 -11.69 -5.97 -24.03
N ASN A 79 -11.83 -4.66 -24.27
CA ASN A 79 -10.72 -3.81 -24.66
C ASN A 79 -9.86 -3.42 -23.45
N TRP A 80 -8.68 -4.02 -23.34
CA TRP A 80 -7.64 -3.62 -22.40
C TRP A 80 -6.68 -2.62 -23.07
N ASP A 81 -7.13 -1.38 -23.27
CA ASP A 81 -6.22 -0.29 -23.65
C ASP A 81 -5.82 0.52 -22.42
N LEU A 82 -4.52 0.82 -22.26
CA LEU A 82 -4.02 1.57 -21.11
C LEU A 82 -4.54 3.03 -21.07
N PHE A 83 -4.73 3.64 -22.24
CA PHE A 83 -5.12 5.05 -22.36
C PHE A 83 -6.39 5.29 -23.20
N ARG A 84 -6.63 4.50 -24.26
CA ARG A 84 -7.71 4.77 -25.23
C ARG A 84 -9.11 4.47 -24.70
N THR A 85 -9.27 3.42 -23.89
CA THR A 85 -10.57 3.02 -23.32
C THR A 85 -10.87 3.65 -21.96
N MET A 86 -10.26 4.80 -21.64
CA MET A 86 -10.60 5.57 -20.44
C MET A 86 -11.99 6.23 -20.54
N LYS A 87 -12.56 6.34 -21.74
CA LYS A 87 -13.84 7.03 -21.94
C LYS A 87 -15.01 6.04 -21.85
N PRO A 88 -15.94 6.18 -20.89
CA PRO A 88 -17.12 5.33 -20.83
C PRO A 88 -18.11 5.70 -21.94
N PRO A 89 -19.02 4.80 -22.33
CA PRO A 89 -20.09 5.11 -23.28
C PRO A 89 -21.01 6.18 -22.69
N PHE A 90 -21.20 7.30 -23.40
CA PHE A 90 -22.05 8.40 -22.95
C PHE A 90 -23.38 8.48 -23.70
N SER A 91 -23.41 8.04 -24.95
CA SER A 91 -24.63 8.01 -25.76
C SER A 91 -25.26 6.61 -25.79
N GLN A 92 -26.55 6.55 -26.10
CA GLN A 92 -27.27 5.30 -26.29
C GLN A 92 -26.64 4.45 -27.41
N LYS A 93 -26.21 5.09 -28.51
CA LYS A 93 -25.53 4.45 -29.63
C LYS A 93 -24.18 3.82 -29.23
N ASP A 94 -23.43 4.47 -28.33
CA ASP A 94 -22.17 3.93 -27.83
C ASP A 94 -22.41 2.66 -27.00
N TRP A 95 -23.45 2.67 -26.15
CA TRP A 95 -23.86 1.51 -25.37
C TRP A 95 -24.30 0.35 -26.24
N GLU A 96 -25.08 0.61 -27.29
CA GLU A 96 -25.47 -0.40 -28.27
C GLU A 96 -24.26 -0.99 -28.98
N THR A 97 -23.31 -0.16 -29.41
CA THR A 97 -22.08 -0.60 -30.08
C THR A 97 -21.24 -1.51 -29.18
N GLU A 98 -21.06 -1.14 -27.91
CA GLU A 98 -20.28 -1.96 -26.96
C GLU A 98 -21.03 -3.23 -26.57
N PHE A 99 -22.36 -3.20 -26.50
CA PHE A 99 -23.16 -4.38 -26.25
C PHE A 99 -23.12 -5.36 -27.43
N GLU A 100 -23.23 -4.88 -28.67
CA GLU A 100 -23.06 -5.71 -29.87
C GLU A 100 -21.68 -6.36 -29.94
N ARG A 101 -20.64 -5.65 -29.49
CA ARG A 101 -19.32 -6.24 -29.32
C ARG A 101 -19.33 -7.32 -28.25
N TYR A 102 -19.90 -7.07 -27.08
CA TYR A 102 -19.98 -8.05 -25.99
C TYR A 102 -20.73 -9.33 -26.40
N LYS A 103 -21.77 -9.24 -27.24
CA LYS A 103 -22.51 -10.39 -27.79
C LYS A 103 -21.64 -11.38 -28.57
N GLN A 104 -20.51 -10.93 -29.11
CA GLN A 104 -19.58 -11.79 -29.86
C GLN A 104 -18.81 -12.75 -28.94
N PHE A 105 -18.76 -12.49 -27.63
CA PHE A 105 -17.94 -13.24 -26.69
C PHE A 105 -18.66 -14.46 -26.12
N PRO A 106 -17.89 -15.52 -25.76
CA PRO A 106 -18.45 -16.71 -25.13
C PRO A 106 -19.22 -16.44 -23.84
N GLU A 107 -18.82 -15.42 -23.05
CA GLU A 107 -19.49 -15.07 -21.79
C GLU A 107 -20.95 -14.64 -22.01
N TYR A 108 -21.22 -13.82 -23.04
CA TYR A 108 -22.58 -13.43 -23.37
C TYR A 108 -23.44 -14.66 -23.72
N LYS A 109 -22.90 -15.58 -24.51
CA LYS A 109 -23.60 -16.81 -24.91
C LYS A 109 -23.92 -17.71 -23.72
N TYR A 110 -23.01 -17.78 -22.74
CA TYR A 110 -23.21 -18.52 -21.51
C TYR A 110 -24.29 -17.88 -20.63
N LYS A 111 -24.20 -16.57 -20.37
CA LYS A 111 -25.18 -15.85 -19.53
C LYS A 111 -26.55 -15.71 -20.19
N SER A 112 -26.60 -15.67 -21.52
CA SER A 112 -27.84 -15.56 -22.28
C SER A 112 -28.43 -16.91 -22.71
N SER A 113 -27.97 -18.02 -22.11
CA SER A 113 -28.42 -19.37 -22.46
C SER A 113 -29.85 -19.67 -22.01
N SER A 114 -30.29 -19.07 -20.90
CA SER A 114 -31.66 -19.21 -20.37
C SER A 114 -32.57 -18.03 -20.75
N GLU A 115 -32.05 -16.81 -20.66
CA GLU A 115 -32.79 -15.58 -20.95
C GLU A 115 -31.85 -14.58 -21.62
N ALA A 116 -32.35 -13.83 -22.61
CA ALA A 116 -31.52 -12.86 -23.30
C ALA A 116 -31.14 -11.71 -22.36
N MET A 117 -29.84 -11.45 -22.19
CA MET A 117 -29.38 -10.37 -21.33
C MET A 117 -29.91 -9.01 -21.80
N THR A 118 -30.43 -8.23 -20.87
CA THR A 118 -30.94 -6.87 -21.10
C THR A 118 -29.80 -5.85 -21.14
N MET A 119 -30.06 -4.69 -21.76
CA MET A 119 -29.12 -3.57 -21.77
C MET A 119 -28.78 -3.07 -20.35
N SER A 120 -29.73 -3.13 -19.42
CA SER A 120 -29.52 -2.75 -18.01
C SER A 120 -28.52 -3.67 -17.30
N GLU A 121 -28.64 -4.98 -17.49
CA GLU A 121 -27.72 -5.95 -16.91
C GLU A 121 -26.32 -5.80 -17.49
N PHE A 122 -26.23 -5.60 -18.81
CA PHE A 122 -24.97 -5.30 -19.48
C PHE A 122 -24.31 -4.04 -18.93
N LYS A 123 -25.06 -2.93 -18.80
CA LYS A 123 -24.56 -1.68 -18.21
C LYS A 123 -24.03 -1.89 -16.80
N PHE A 124 -24.71 -2.70 -15.98
CA PHE A 124 -24.28 -3.01 -14.63
C PHE A 124 -22.93 -3.74 -14.61
N ILE A 125 -22.82 -4.88 -15.31
CA ILE A 125 -21.56 -5.65 -15.33
C ILE A 125 -20.41 -4.83 -15.93
N TRP A 126 -20.68 -4.10 -17.02
CA TRP A 126 -19.68 -3.25 -17.67
C TRP A 126 -19.19 -2.15 -16.73
N THR A 127 -20.10 -1.51 -15.97
CA THR A 127 -19.75 -0.43 -15.03
C THR A 127 -18.88 -0.94 -13.89
N MET A 128 -19.18 -2.11 -13.35
CA MET A 128 -18.38 -2.70 -12.27
C MET A 128 -16.94 -2.96 -12.71
N GLU A 129 -16.77 -3.55 -13.89
CA GLU A 129 -15.46 -3.82 -14.44
C GLU A 129 -14.71 -2.52 -14.79
N TYR A 130 -15.40 -1.56 -15.42
CA TYR A 130 -14.84 -0.24 -15.73
C TYR A 130 -14.36 0.48 -14.46
N LEU A 131 -15.18 0.50 -13.40
CA LEU A 131 -14.81 1.09 -12.11
C LEU A 131 -13.59 0.40 -11.52
N HIS A 132 -13.53 -0.94 -11.55
CA HIS A 132 -12.38 -1.68 -11.05
C HIS A 132 -11.09 -1.32 -11.82
N ARG A 133 -11.15 -1.26 -13.15
CA ARG A 133 -10.02 -0.87 -14.01
C ARG A 133 -9.59 0.57 -13.80
N MET A 134 -10.53 1.51 -13.70
CA MET A 134 -10.22 2.93 -13.46
C MET A 134 -9.62 3.13 -12.07
N TRP A 135 -10.13 2.41 -11.07
CA TRP A 135 -9.60 2.45 -9.71
C TRP A 135 -8.15 1.97 -9.66
N GLY A 136 -7.82 0.87 -10.36
CA GLY A 136 -6.44 0.40 -10.50
C GLY A 136 -5.51 1.46 -11.13
N ARG A 137 -5.98 2.17 -12.17
CA ARG A 137 -5.22 3.27 -12.79
C ARG A 137 -5.03 4.45 -11.84
N ALA A 138 -6.08 4.81 -11.10
CA ALA A 138 -6.03 5.87 -10.11
C ALA A 138 -5.00 5.57 -9.02
N ILE A 139 -4.94 4.33 -8.51
CA ILE A 139 -3.88 3.87 -7.59
C ILE A 139 -2.51 4.08 -8.23
N GLY A 140 -2.36 3.70 -9.50
CA GLY A 140 -1.13 3.90 -10.26
C GLY A 140 -0.65 5.34 -10.23
N ILE A 141 -1.54 6.29 -10.52
CA ILE A 141 -1.21 7.73 -10.53
C ILE A 141 -0.93 8.23 -9.12
N VAL A 142 -1.82 7.94 -8.17
CA VAL A 142 -1.74 8.40 -6.77
C VAL A 142 -0.49 7.85 -6.07
N PHE A 143 -0.01 6.69 -6.48
CA PHE A 143 1.26 6.16 -5.98
C PHE A 143 2.46 6.67 -6.78
N LEU A 144 2.52 6.46 -8.10
CA LEU A 144 3.74 6.70 -8.87
C LEU A 144 4.13 8.18 -8.90
N VAL A 145 3.17 9.11 -9.01
CA VAL A 145 3.48 10.55 -9.11
C VAL A 145 4.08 11.09 -7.81
N PRO A 146 3.45 10.93 -6.62
CA PRO A 146 4.08 11.34 -5.37
C PRO A 146 5.34 10.54 -5.03
N CYS A 147 5.40 9.25 -5.39
CA CYS A 147 6.60 8.43 -5.19
C CYS A 147 7.81 9.02 -5.93
N ALA A 148 7.66 9.34 -7.21
CA ALA A 148 8.69 9.98 -8.01
C ALA A 148 9.10 11.34 -7.43
N TYR A 149 8.11 12.15 -7.02
CA TYR A 149 8.37 13.44 -6.38
C TYR A 149 9.17 13.30 -5.08
N PHE A 150 8.75 12.42 -4.16
CA PHE A 150 9.45 12.19 -2.89
C PHE A 150 10.86 11.62 -3.10
N TRP A 151 11.02 10.77 -4.11
CA TRP A 151 12.31 10.23 -4.48
C TRP A 151 13.28 11.33 -4.96
N TYR A 152 12.83 12.17 -5.90
CA TYR A 152 13.61 13.29 -6.42
C TYR A 152 13.98 14.29 -5.32
N ARG A 153 13.07 14.55 -4.37
CA ARG A 153 13.30 15.45 -3.23
C ARG A 153 14.15 14.84 -2.12
N GLY A 154 14.57 13.57 -2.24
CA GLY A 154 15.41 12.91 -1.23
C GLY A 154 14.69 12.57 0.07
N TYR A 155 13.36 12.39 0.04
CA TYR A 155 12.58 12.08 1.24
C TYR A 155 12.81 10.64 1.73
N PHE A 156 13.35 9.77 0.87
CA PHE A 156 13.57 8.35 1.16
C PHE A 156 15.01 8.04 1.56
N HIS A 157 15.17 7.35 2.70
CA HIS A 157 16.43 6.70 3.07
C HIS A 157 16.70 5.45 2.20
N SER A 158 17.93 4.93 2.19
CA SER A 158 18.35 3.77 1.35
C SER A 158 17.40 2.56 1.45
N THR A 159 17.01 2.16 2.66
CA THR A 159 16.05 1.06 2.86
C THR A 159 14.65 1.36 2.31
N GLN A 160 14.20 2.61 2.39
CA GLN A 160 12.89 3.02 1.88
C GLN A 160 12.86 3.02 0.36
N LYS A 161 13.96 3.42 -0.29
CA LYS A 161 14.12 3.35 -1.75
C LYS A 161 13.87 1.94 -2.27
N TRP A 162 14.49 0.93 -1.66
CA TRP A 162 14.25 -0.47 -2.04
C TRP A 162 12.79 -0.90 -1.85
N ARG A 163 12.13 -0.47 -0.76
CA ARG A 163 10.71 -0.76 -0.54
C ARG A 163 9.80 -0.08 -1.55
N MET A 164 10.10 1.15 -1.95
CA MET A 164 9.35 1.88 -2.98
C MET A 164 9.55 1.29 -4.37
N LEU A 165 10.76 0.79 -4.68
CA LEU A 165 11.01 0.02 -5.90
C LEU A 165 10.21 -1.28 -5.90
N LEU A 166 10.24 -2.04 -4.81
CA LEU A 166 9.45 -3.27 -4.68
C LEU A 166 7.95 -2.99 -4.85
N ALA A 167 7.43 -1.93 -4.22
CA ALA A 167 6.03 -1.53 -4.36
C ALA A 167 5.68 -1.14 -5.80
N THR A 168 6.57 -0.40 -6.48
CA THR A 168 6.43 -0.03 -7.89
C THR A 168 6.38 -1.26 -8.78
N THR A 169 7.31 -2.19 -8.60
CA THR A 169 7.35 -3.45 -9.36
C THR A 169 6.09 -4.26 -9.12
N LEU A 170 5.64 -4.41 -7.86
CA LEU A 170 4.41 -5.14 -7.52
C LEU A 170 3.18 -4.50 -8.17
N LEU A 171 3.06 -3.17 -8.16
CA LEU A 171 1.98 -2.43 -8.78
C LEU A 171 1.94 -2.61 -10.31
N LEU A 172 3.11 -2.56 -10.98
CA LEU A 172 3.19 -2.79 -12.42
C LEU A 172 2.85 -4.25 -12.78
N THR A 173 3.37 -5.20 -11.99
CA THR A 173 3.04 -6.62 -12.13
C THR A 173 1.55 -6.87 -11.89
N GLN A 174 0.90 -6.15 -10.97
CA GLN A 174 -0.55 -6.22 -10.77
C GLN A 174 -1.31 -5.86 -12.05
N GLY A 175 -0.94 -4.76 -12.71
CA GLY A 175 -1.50 -4.38 -14.01
C GLY A 175 -1.26 -5.45 -15.09
N GLY A 176 -0.05 -6.01 -15.14
CA GLY A 176 0.31 -7.08 -16.08
C GLY A 176 -0.46 -8.39 -15.86
N VAL A 177 -0.63 -8.81 -14.60
CA VAL A 177 -1.45 -9.98 -14.24
C VAL A 177 -2.93 -9.73 -14.54
N GLY A 178 -3.45 -8.52 -14.27
CA GLY A 178 -4.82 -8.15 -14.62
C GLY A 178 -5.07 -8.21 -16.12
N TRP A 179 -4.13 -7.71 -16.94
CA TRP A 179 -4.18 -7.89 -18.40
C TRP A 179 -4.18 -9.37 -18.81
N TRP A 180 -3.29 -10.17 -18.22
CA TRP A 180 -3.19 -11.60 -18.50
C TRP A 180 -4.50 -12.34 -18.18
N MET A 181 -5.15 -12.03 -17.05
CA MET A 181 -6.44 -12.57 -16.67
C MET A 181 -7.52 -12.33 -17.73
N VAL A 182 -7.62 -11.09 -18.23
CA VAL A 182 -8.61 -10.71 -19.24
C VAL A 182 -8.31 -11.39 -20.57
N LYS A 183 -7.07 -11.25 -21.08
CA LYS A 183 -6.67 -11.81 -22.38
C LYS A 183 -6.93 -13.31 -22.44
N SER A 184 -6.61 -14.02 -21.37
CA SER A 184 -6.74 -15.47 -21.32
C SER A 184 -8.18 -15.94 -21.05
N GLY A 185 -9.02 -15.16 -20.36
CA GLY A 185 -10.44 -15.48 -20.24
C GLY A 185 -11.20 -15.39 -21.57
N LEU A 186 -10.72 -14.56 -22.51
CA LEU A 186 -11.29 -14.38 -23.85
C LEU A 186 -10.84 -15.45 -24.86
N ASP A 187 -9.81 -16.25 -24.56
CA ASP A 187 -9.28 -17.28 -25.46
C ASP A 187 -9.83 -18.67 -25.07
N PRO A 188 -10.70 -19.29 -25.89
CA PRO A 188 -11.28 -20.61 -25.64
C PRO A 188 -10.24 -21.72 -25.43
N SER A 189 -9.04 -21.60 -26.01
CA SER A 189 -7.98 -22.61 -25.94
C SER A 189 -7.19 -22.58 -24.63
N SER A 190 -7.27 -21.47 -23.88
CA SER A 190 -6.49 -21.22 -22.67
C SER A 190 -7.29 -21.33 -21.36
N ASN A 191 -8.56 -21.74 -21.48
CA ASN A 191 -9.46 -22.05 -20.38
C ASN A 191 -9.31 -23.53 -20.02
N SER A 192 -9.03 -23.82 -18.74
CA SER A 192 -8.81 -25.19 -18.26
C SER A 192 -10.07 -26.07 -18.31
N ASP A 193 -11.25 -25.46 -18.41
CA ASP A 193 -12.53 -26.12 -18.67
C ASP A 193 -13.14 -25.53 -19.95
N SER A 194 -13.18 -26.34 -21.01
CA SER A 194 -13.67 -25.97 -22.34
C SER A 194 -15.16 -25.61 -22.41
N SER A 195 -15.90 -25.72 -21.29
CA SER A 195 -17.35 -25.50 -21.23
C SER A 195 -17.77 -24.16 -20.60
N ILE A 196 -16.90 -23.46 -19.85
CA ILE A 196 -17.26 -22.20 -19.18
C ILE A 196 -16.13 -21.16 -19.31
N PRO A 197 -16.34 -20.05 -20.04
CA PRO A 197 -15.35 -18.99 -20.20
C PRO A 197 -15.17 -18.21 -18.89
N ARG A 198 -14.27 -18.68 -18.03
CA ARG A 198 -13.95 -18.05 -16.74
C ARG A 198 -12.44 -17.91 -16.60
N VAL A 199 -12.03 -16.81 -15.99
CA VAL A 199 -10.63 -16.62 -15.59
C VAL A 199 -10.22 -17.77 -14.65
N SER A 200 -9.12 -18.44 -14.99
CA SER A 200 -8.57 -19.54 -14.18
C SER A 200 -8.35 -19.10 -12.72
N GLN A 201 -8.74 -19.96 -11.78
CA GLN A 201 -8.64 -19.72 -10.33
C GLN A 201 -7.21 -19.42 -9.89
N TYR A 202 -6.21 -20.01 -10.56
CA TYR A 202 -4.81 -19.74 -10.30
C TYR A 202 -4.41 -18.29 -10.64
N ARG A 203 -4.94 -17.73 -11.73
CA ARG A 203 -4.65 -16.34 -12.14
C ARG A 203 -5.27 -15.36 -11.16
N LEU A 204 -6.51 -15.64 -10.75
CA LEU A 204 -7.23 -14.85 -9.75
C LEU A 204 -6.52 -14.88 -8.40
N ALA A 205 -6.12 -16.07 -7.92
CA ALA A 205 -5.37 -16.21 -6.68
C ALA A 205 -4.04 -15.46 -6.73
N THR A 206 -3.29 -15.60 -7.84
CA THR A 206 -2.03 -14.87 -8.04
C THR A 206 -2.24 -13.35 -7.97
N HIS A 207 -3.27 -12.84 -8.66
CA HIS A 207 -3.59 -11.42 -8.65
C HIS A 207 -3.95 -10.93 -7.25
N LEU A 208 -4.82 -11.66 -6.54
CA LEU A 208 -5.26 -11.32 -5.19
C LEU A 208 -4.11 -11.37 -4.18
N THR A 209 -3.27 -12.41 -4.21
CA THR A 209 -2.11 -12.53 -3.33
C THR A 209 -1.14 -11.36 -3.51
N LEU A 210 -0.81 -11.03 -4.75
CA LEU A 210 0.06 -9.88 -5.05
C LEU A 210 -0.57 -8.55 -4.59
N ALA A 211 -1.89 -8.39 -4.70
CA ALA A 211 -2.61 -7.22 -4.18
C ALA A 211 -2.51 -7.13 -2.64
N PHE A 212 -2.63 -8.24 -1.93
CA PHE A 212 -2.45 -8.28 -0.47
C PHE A 212 -1.02 -7.98 -0.03
N VAL A 213 -0.02 -8.46 -0.77
CA VAL A 213 1.39 -8.13 -0.51
C VAL A 213 1.64 -6.64 -0.71
N LEU A 214 1.12 -6.05 -1.79
CA LEU A 214 1.22 -4.62 -2.06
C LEU A 214 0.50 -3.78 -0.98
N TYR A 215 -0.72 -4.17 -0.61
CA TYR A 215 -1.47 -3.55 0.49
C TYR A 215 -0.67 -3.56 1.79
N SER A 216 -0.14 -4.72 2.17
CA SER A 216 0.64 -4.89 3.40
C SER A 216 1.90 -4.03 3.38
N LEU A 217 2.56 -3.93 2.22
CA LEU A 217 3.73 -3.09 2.04
C LEU A 217 3.40 -1.60 2.21
N PHE A 218 2.30 -1.11 1.62
CA PHE A 218 1.85 0.27 1.81
C PHE A 218 1.44 0.56 3.25
N PHE A 219 0.61 -0.32 3.82
CA PHE A 219 0.09 -0.16 5.17
C PHE A 219 1.21 -0.14 6.21
N TRP A 220 2.10 -1.14 6.16
CA TRP A 220 3.25 -1.24 7.06
C TRP A 220 4.18 -0.03 6.94
N ASN A 221 4.53 0.38 5.71
CA ASN A 221 5.41 1.54 5.55
C ASN A 221 4.70 2.84 5.96
N GLY A 222 3.40 2.98 5.75
CA GLY A 222 2.63 4.12 6.23
C GLY A 222 2.67 4.24 7.76
N LEU A 223 2.42 3.12 8.46
CA LEU A 223 2.49 3.07 9.92
C LEU A 223 3.89 3.39 10.45
N VAL A 224 4.95 2.83 9.86
CA VAL A 224 6.34 3.10 10.28
C VAL A 224 6.70 4.59 10.17
N HIS A 225 6.07 5.35 9.27
CA HIS A 225 6.31 6.79 9.14
C HIS A 225 5.50 7.64 10.13
N LEU A 226 4.36 7.13 10.62
CA LEU A 226 3.44 7.86 11.48
C LEU A 226 3.62 7.52 12.96
N LEU A 227 3.98 6.28 13.26
CA LEU A 227 4.15 5.81 14.62
C LEU A 227 5.57 6.13 15.11
N PRO A 228 5.71 6.61 16.36
CA PRO A 228 7.03 6.77 16.95
C PRO A 228 7.71 5.39 17.06
N PRO A 229 9.04 5.31 16.89
CA PRO A 229 9.77 4.08 17.09
C PRO A 229 9.55 3.61 18.52
N GLN A 230 8.77 2.53 18.66
CA GLN A 230 8.56 1.89 19.94
C GLN A 230 9.85 1.14 20.29
N PRO A 231 10.37 1.26 21.53
CA PRO A 231 11.42 0.35 21.97
C PRO A 231 10.87 -1.06 21.82
N VAL A 232 11.51 -1.87 20.98
CA VAL A 232 11.13 -3.26 20.77
C VAL A 232 11.41 -4.04 22.05
N ARG A 233 10.45 -4.04 22.97
CA ARG A 233 10.46 -4.90 24.17
C ARG A 233 10.38 -6.38 23.80
N PHE A 234 10.20 -6.73 22.53
CA PHE A 234 10.15 -8.11 22.05
C PHE A 234 11.36 -8.94 22.51
N VAL A 235 12.56 -8.35 22.54
CA VAL A 235 13.76 -9.01 23.07
C VAL A 235 13.66 -9.22 24.59
N GLU A 236 13.10 -8.26 25.33
CA GLU A 236 12.85 -8.41 26.77
C GLU A 236 11.82 -9.51 27.06
N TRP A 237 10.77 -9.63 26.24
CA TRP A 237 9.76 -10.68 26.35
C TRP A 237 10.34 -12.06 26.00
N LEU A 238 11.16 -12.17 24.96
CA LEU A 238 11.81 -13.44 24.59
C LEU A 238 12.86 -13.86 25.64
N LEU A 239 13.61 -12.90 26.18
CA LEU A 239 14.53 -13.12 27.29
C LEU A 239 13.78 -13.47 28.58
N MET A 240 12.59 -12.94 28.80
CA MET A 240 11.75 -13.29 29.94
C MET A 240 11.21 -14.72 29.82
N ILE A 241 10.74 -15.13 28.65
CA ILE A 241 10.26 -16.51 28.40
C ILE A 241 11.40 -17.52 28.59
N THR A 242 12.56 -17.28 27.98
CA THR A 242 13.74 -18.17 28.14
C THR A 242 14.24 -18.23 29.59
N ARG A 243 14.19 -17.13 30.34
CA ARG A 243 14.48 -17.13 31.79
C ARG A 243 13.44 -17.91 32.59
N LEU A 244 12.16 -17.80 32.23
CA LEU A 244 11.08 -18.55 32.88
C LEU A 244 11.24 -20.05 32.62
N GLU A 245 11.56 -20.45 31.39
CA GLU A 245 11.85 -21.84 31.02
C GLU A 245 13.07 -22.38 31.78
N LEU A 246 14.16 -21.62 31.87
CA LEU A 246 15.34 -21.99 32.66
C LEU A 246 15.03 -22.10 34.16
N LEU A 247 14.18 -21.23 34.71
CA LEU A 247 13.74 -21.31 36.11
C LEU A 247 12.87 -22.54 36.35
N LEU A 248 11.92 -22.84 35.45
CA LEU A 248 11.07 -24.03 35.54
C LEU A 248 11.90 -25.31 35.39
N PHE A 249 12.87 -25.34 34.47
CA PHE A 249 13.85 -26.41 34.34
C PHE A 249 14.66 -26.59 35.63
N ASN A 250 15.20 -25.51 36.19
CA ASN A 250 15.96 -25.56 37.44
C ASN A 250 15.11 -25.95 38.66
N MET A 251 13.81 -25.64 38.71
CA MET A 251 12.92 -26.14 39.76
C MET A 251 12.60 -27.63 39.59
N HIS A 252 12.46 -28.09 38.34
CA HIS A 252 12.18 -29.49 38.04
C HIS A 252 13.40 -30.40 38.31
N PHE A 253 14.62 -29.95 38.00
CA PHE A 253 15.85 -30.72 38.16
C PHE A 253 16.67 -30.36 39.42
N GLY A 254 16.49 -29.17 39.98
CA GLY A 254 17.14 -28.75 41.23
C GLY A 254 16.66 -29.53 42.45
N ASN A 255 15.42 -30.04 42.41
CA ASN A 255 14.87 -30.86 43.48
C ASN A 255 15.42 -32.30 43.49
N PHE A 256 16.05 -32.77 42.41
CA PHE A 256 16.70 -34.09 42.35
C PHE A 256 18.06 -34.14 43.08
N ARG A 257 18.72 -32.99 43.29
CA ARG A 257 20.00 -32.94 44.01
C ARG A 257 19.88 -33.15 45.52
N ASN A 258 18.71 -32.95 46.11
CA ASN A 258 18.46 -33.15 47.54
C ASN A 258 17.89 -34.54 47.88
N ILE A 259 17.64 -35.40 46.89
CA ILE A 259 17.07 -36.75 47.10
C ILE A 259 18.18 -37.82 47.24
N PHE A 260 19.44 -37.52 46.88
CA PHE A 260 20.58 -38.45 46.95
C PHE A 260 21.61 -38.11 48.06
N THR A 261 21.24 -37.26 49.01
CA THR A 261 21.99 -37.04 50.25
C THR A 261 21.12 -37.39 51.44
N ILE A 262 21.00 -38.69 51.70
CA ILE A 262 20.73 -39.30 53.01
C ILE A 262 21.76 -40.41 53.17
#